data_AF-A0A151AGJ2-F1
#
_entry.id   AF-A0A151AGJ2-F1
#
_cell.length_a   1.000
_cell.length_b   1.000
_cell.length_c   1.000
_cell.angle_alpha   90.00
_cell.angle_beta   90.00
_cell.angle_gamma   90.00
#
_symmetry.space_group_name_H-M   'P 1'
#
loop_
_entity.id
_entity.type
_entity.pdbx_description
1 polymer ?
#
loop_
_entity_poly.entity_id
_entity_poly.type
_entity_poly.pdbx_seq_one_letter_code
_entity_poly.pdbx_strand_id
1 'polypeptide(L)'
;MELPMTTRRGDSRIEAAIQAATEGYHRGRTLHNRATMALQRKRRDYEVGAVSEATFDRILDSYRSDAVFVHVGLRDISRAFDHDPYEFLLGRLDERFESILNPGFTPAFRSIDGGIYHKQYSVPKFGAFSRLFLNDCEYRTDDPTNSILVRGPYRFDDCRHDDTWAPGGCFEKLDRENVQYLNVGTDWLRSSHIHYLESRLSVPYIETVEYEGVIYREDGTYEPITHRSHEYTMRMTWNRAKIRKDLERAGVLDSYDLNGLQVFAFRARDIRKVLTPKILADPYYLVT
;
A
#
# COMPACT_ATOMS: atom_id res chain seq x y z
N MET A 1 -13.19 -54.18 -16.50
CA MET A 1 -13.58 -53.38 -17.68
C MET A 1 -13.13 -51.96 -17.38
N GLU A 2 -11.89 -51.65 -17.72
CA GLU A 2 -11.23 -50.37 -17.45
C GLU A 2 -11.57 -49.37 -18.55
N LEU A 3 -11.96 -48.16 -18.16
CA LEU A 3 -12.21 -47.05 -19.08
C LEU A 3 -10.89 -46.38 -19.45
N PRO A 4 -10.66 -46.01 -20.72
CA PRO A 4 -9.42 -45.41 -21.15
C PRO A 4 -9.37 -43.93 -20.71
N MET A 5 -8.28 -43.56 -20.02
CA MET A 5 -7.91 -42.16 -19.83
C MET A 5 -7.47 -41.56 -21.18
N THR A 6 -8.32 -40.75 -21.79
CA THR A 6 -7.93 -39.87 -22.88
C THR A 6 -7.11 -38.70 -22.35
N THR A 7 -5.79 -38.76 -22.55
CA THR A 7 -4.90 -37.63 -22.36
C THR A 7 -5.13 -36.61 -23.48
N ARG A 8 -5.83 -35.50 -23.17
CA ARG A 8 -5.86 -34.32 -24.04
C ARG A 8 -4.47 -33.67 -24.02
N ARG A 9 -3.61 -34.03 -24.97
CA ARG A 9 -2.48 -33.16 -25.37
C ARG A 9 -3.07 -31.95 -26.09
N GLY A 10 -3.20 -30.84 -25.36
CA GLY A 10 -3.40 -29.53 -25.96
C GLY A 10 -2.27 -29.24 -26.94
N ASP A 11 -2.61 -28.62 -28.06
CA ASP A 11 -1.69 -28.35 -29.16
C ASP A 11 -0.73 -27.25 -28.70
N SER A 12 0.52 -27.61 -28.35
CA SER A 12 1.50 -26.72 -27.70
C SER A 12 1.80 -25.43 -28.48
N ARG A 13 1.51 -25.42 -29.78
CA ARG A 13 1.60 -24.23 -30.64
C ARG A 13 0.50 -23.21 -30.38
N ILE A 14 -0.71 -23.66 -30.04
CA ILE A 14 -1.82 -22.77 -29.70
C ILE A 14 -1.55 -22.11 -28.34
N GLU A 15 -1.07 -22.88 -27.36
CA GLU A 15 -0.68 -22.34 -26.05
C GLU A 15 0.46 -21.31 -26.18
N ALA A 16 1.50 -21.62 -26.96
CA ALA A 16 2.60 -20.69 -27.22
C ALA A 16 2.13 -19.41 -27.93
N ALA A 17 1.20 -19.51 -28.88
CA ALA A 17 0.64 -18.35 -29.58
C ALA A 17 -0.22 -17.49 -28.65
N ILE A 18 -1.05 -18.10 -27.79
CA ILE A 18 -1.84 -17.40 -26.76
C ILE A 18 -0.91 -16.69 -25.77
N GLN A 19 0.15 -17.36 -25.33
CA GLN A 19 1.14 -16.78 -24.41
C GLN A 19 1.86 -15.58 -25.04
N ALA A 20 2.33 -15.72 -26.29
CA ALA A 20 2.99 -14.64 -27.01
C ALA A 20 2.06 -13.43 -27.26
N ALA A 21 0.80 -13.67 -27.61
CA ALA A 21 -0.21 -12.62 -27.78
C ALA A 21 -0.51 -11.91 -26.45
N THR A 22 -0.64 -12.67 -25.36
CA THR A 22 -0.84 -12.17 -24.01
C THR A 22 0.35 -11.28 -23.59
N GLU A 23 1.58 -11.75 -23.76
CA GLU A 23 2.78 -10.96 -23.48
C GLU A 23 2.86 -9.68 -24.33
N GLY A 24 2.53 -9.76 -25.62
CA GLY A 24 2.48 -8.60 -26.52
C GLY A 24 1.48 -7.55 -26.05
N TYR A 25 0.29 -7.98 -25.65
CA TYR A 25 -0.75 -7.13 -25.10
C TYR A 25 -0.30 -6.45 -23.79
N HIS A 26 0.29 -7.21 -22.86
CA HIS A 26 0.82 -6.65 -21.61
C HIS A 26 1.93 -5.64 -21.88
N ARG A 27 2.92 -5.96 -22.71
CA ARG A 27 4.00 -5.03 -23.10
C ARG A 27 3.46 -3.71 -23.65
N GLY A 28 2.49 -3.76 -24.57
CA GLY A 28 1.84 -2.57 -25.14
C GLY A 28 1.15 -1.71 -24.08
N ARG A 29 0.42 -2.34 -23.14
CA ARG A 29 -0.24 -1.65 -22.03
C ARG A 29 0.74 -1.08 -21.01
N THR A 30 1.80 -1.81 -20.65
CA THR A 30 2.84 -1.31 -19.76
C THR A 30 3.46 -0.02 -20.33
N LEU A 31 3.77 -0.01 -21.63
CA LEU A 31 4.32 1.16 -22.32
C LEU A 31 3.33 2.33 -22.31
N HIS A 32 2.06 2.07 -22.65
CA HIS A 32 1.02 3.10 -22.60
C HIS A 32 0.85 3.68 -21.20
N ASN A 33 0.78 2.84 -20.16
CA ASN A 33 0.66 3.30 -18.78
C ASN A 33 1.87 4.11 -18.34
N ARG A 34 3.08 3.65 -18.64
CA ARG A 34 4.30 4.40 -18.33
C ARG A 34 4.32 5.75 -19.05
N ALA A 35 3.91 5.79 -20.31
CA ALA A 35 3.80 7.04 -21.08
C ALA A 35 2.75 7.97 -20.48
N THR A 36 1.57 7.47 -20.14
CA THR A 36 0.51 8.26 -19.48
C THR A 36 0.95 8.78 -18.12
N MET A 37 1.60 7.95 -17.31
CA MET A 37 2.15 8.35 -16.01
C MET A 37 3.27 9.39 -16.18
N ALA A 38 4.16 9.22 -17.16
CA ALA A 38 5.20 10.19 -17.47
C ALA A 38 4.63 11.50 -17.99
N LEU A 39 3.60 11.46 -18.83
CA LEU A 39 2.88 12.63 -19.34
C LEU A 39 2.13 13.35 -18.22
N GLN A 40 1.44 12.63 -17.34
CA GLN A 40 0.77 13.21 -16.18
C GLN A 40 1.79 13.80 -15.20
N ARG A 41 2.96 13.16 -15.04
CA ARG A 41 4.06 13.70 -14.24
C ARG A 41 4.70 14.94 -14.88
N LYS A 42 4.80 14.99 -16.21
CA LYS A 42 5.27 16.17 -16.96
C LYS A 42 4.24 17.31 -16.97
N ARG A 43 2.94 16.99 -16.99
CA ARG A 43 1.85 17.98 -16.88
C ARG A 43 1.71 18.52 -15.46
N ARG A 44 2.10 17.74 -14.45
CA ARG A 44 2.43 18.24 -13.10
C ARG A 44 3.74 19.02 -13.19
N ASP A 45 3.71 20.18 -13.83
CA ASP A 45 4.76 21.19 -13.66
C ASP A 45 4.70 21.67 -12.19
N TYR A 46 5.43 20.93 -11.36
CA TYR A 46 6.12 21.23 -10.10
C TYR A 46 5.72 22.33 -9.11
N GLU A 47 4.70 23.14 -9.31
CA GLU A 47 4.33 24.18 -8.37
C GLU A 47 3.08 23.76 -7.59
N VAL A 48 3.33 22.97 -6.54
CA VAL A 48 2.43 23.04 -5.38
C VAL A 48 2.56 24.46 -4.87
N GLY A 49 1.52 25.26 -5.05
CA GLY A 49 1.46 26.62 -4.55
C GLY A 49 0.92 26.66 -3.13
N ALA A 50 0.87 27.87 -2.57
CA ALA A 50 0.36 28.08 -1.22
C ALA A 50 -1.08 27.55 -1.08
N VAL A 51 -1.34 26.88 0.04
CA VAL A 51 -2.64 26.32 0.41
C VAL A 51 -3.15 26.97 1.68
N SER A 52 -4.45 27.28 1.70
CA SER A 52 -5.11 27.76 2.91
C SER A 52 -5.19 26.63 3.94
N GLU A 53 -4.57 26.83 5.11
CA GLU A 53 -4.67 25.92 6.26
C GLU A 53 -6.12 25.61 6.61
N ALA A 54 -6.98 26.63 6.73
CA ALA A 54 -8.41 26.45 7.00
C ALA A 54 -9.14 25.60 5.93
N THR A 55 -8.67 25.57 4.69
CA THR A 55 -9.24 24.68 3.67
C THR A 55 -8.76 23.25 3.84
N PHE A 56 -7.49 23.05 4.17
CA PHE A 56 -6.95 21.74 4.49
C PHE A 56 -7.60 21.15 5.76
N ASP A 57 -7.74 21.96 6.81
CA ASP A 57 -8.37 21.58 8.08
C ASP A 57 -9.82 21.14 7.86
N ARG A 58 -10.60 21.90 7.07
CA ARG A 58 -11.98 21.50 6.70
C ARG A 58 -12.05 20.14 5.98
N ILE A 59 -11.05 19.80 5.18
CA ILE A 59 -10.99 18.47 4.54
C ILE A 59 -10.74 17.41 5.60
N LEU A 60 -9.78 17.61 6.50
CA LEU A 60 -9.51 16.66 7.58
C LEU A 60 -10.72 16.49 8.51
N ASP A 61 -11.40 17.59 8.86
CA ASP A 61 -12.60 17.61 9.71
C ASP A 61 -13.80 16.88 9.09
N SER A 62 -13.79 16.65 7.77
CA SER A 62 -14.84 15.88 7.09
C SER A 62 -14.79 14.38 7.39
N TYR A 63 -13.68 13.89 7.94
CA TYR A 63 -13.48 12.48 8.27
C TYR A 63 -13.69 12.22 9.75
N ARG A 64 -14.69 11.40 10.08
CA ARG A 64 -14.96 10.91 11.44
C ARG A 64 -14.49 9.47 11.56
N SER A 65 -13.28 9.28 12.09
CA SER A 65 -12.66 7.99 12.34
C SER A 65 -11.73 8.11 13.53
N ASP A 66 -11.67 7.10 14.39
CA ASP A 66 -10.76 7.11 15.54
C ASP A 66 -9.31 6.88 15.09
N ALA A 67 -9.13 6.12 14.00
CA ALA A 67 -7.83 5.78 13.45
C ALA A 67 -7.68 6.21 11.98
N VAL A 68 -6.48 6.65 11.61
CA VAL A 68 -6.11 6.98 10.22
C VAL A 68 -4.79 6.34 9.81
N PHE A 69 -4.78 5.68 8.66
CA PHE A 69 -3.58 5.14 8.02
C PHE A 69 -3.04 6.11 6.95
N VAL A 70 -1.88 6.72 7.20
CA VAL A 70 -1.38 7.83 6.38
C VAL A 70 -0.25 7.44 5.43
N HIS A 71 -0.31 7.94 4.20
CA HIS A 71 0.81 7.98 3.25
C HIS A 71 1.13 9.43 2.94
N VAL A 72 2.39 9.84 3.12
CA VAL A 72 2.75 11.26 3.13
C VAL A 72 3.93 11.57 2.22
N GLY A 73 3.80 12.61 1.41
CA GLY A 73 4.88 13.25 0.67
C GLY A 73 5.22 14.63 1.23
N LEU A 74 6.17 14.68 2.17
CA LEU A 74 6.55 15.92 2.88
C LEU A 74 7.00 17.05 1.95
N ARG A 75 7.57 16.75 0.78
CA ARG A 75 8.00 17.76 -0.20
C ARG A 75 6.85 18.63 -0.71
N ASP A 76 5.68 18.03 -0.94
CA ASP A 76 4.54 18.79 -1.45
C ASP A 76 3.91 19.62 -0.31
N ILE A 77 3.93 19.10 0.92
CA ILE A 77 3.48 19.82 2.11
C ILE A 77 4.37 21.02 2.39
N SER A 78 5.70 20.87 2.32
CA SER A 78 6.66 21.95 2.57
C SER A 78 6.59 23.10 1.56
N ARG A 79 5.88 22.90 0.45
CA ARG A 79 5.65 23.92 -0.58
C ARG A 79 4.27 24.56 -0.43
N ALA A 80 3.29 23.76 -0.01
CA ALA A 80 1.93 24.20 0.25
C ALA A 80 1.84 25.13 1.48
N PHE A 81 2.68 24.89 2.48
CA PHE A 81 2.61 25.54 3.79
C PHE A 81 3.99 26.05 4.21
N ASP A 82 4.04 27.24 4.81
CA ASP A 82 5.26 27.88 5.33
C ASP A 82 5.55 27.42 6.76
N HIS A 83 5.69 26.10 6.93
CA HIS A 83 5.92 25.44 8.23
C HIS A 83 6.91 24.28 8.07
N ASP A 84 7.39 23.74 9.19
CA ASP A 84 7.98 22.40 9.16
C ASP A 84 6.90 21.40 8.69
N PRO A 85 7.11 20.69 7.56
CA PRO A 85 6.04 19.89 6.95
C PRO A 85 5.68 18.65 7.76
N TYR A 86 6.59 18.15 8.60
CA TYR A 86 6.36 16.99 9.43
C TYR A 86 5.52 17.37 10.65
N GLU A 87 6.00 18.36 11.42
CA GLU A 87 5.30 18.86 12.61
C GLU A 87 3.91 19.41 12.24
N PHE A 88 3.82 20.16 11.13
CA PHE A 88 2.57 20.71 10.63
C PHE A 88 1.50 19.64 10.40
N LEU A 89 1.87 18.54 9.73
CA LEU A 89 0.93 17.48 9.42
C LEU A 89 0.64 16.63 10.65
N LEU A 90 1.68 16.25 11.42
CA LEU A 90 1.51 15.39 12.58
C LEU A 90 0.60 16.05 13.62
N GLY A 91 0.80 17.33 13.93
CA GLY A 91 -0.05 18.06 14.87
C GLY A 91 -1.52 18.08 14.45
N ARG A 92 -1.80 18.30 13.16
CA ARG A 92 -3.17 18.29 12.62
C ARG A 92 -3.84 16.93 12.67
N LEU A 93 -3.06 15.86 12.50
CA LEU A 93 -3.55 14.50 12.61
C LEU A 93 -3.85 14.17 14.09
N ASP A 94 -2.95 14.53 15.02
CA ASP A 94 -3.11 14.31 16.47
C ASP A 94 -4.36 15.04 17.00
N GLU A 95 -4.69 16.23 16.47
CA GLU A 95 -5.89 16.98 16.84
C GLU A 95 -7.21 16.29 16.45
N ARG A 96 -7.19 15.35 15.49
CA ARG A 96 -8.39 14.84 14.80
C ARG A 96 -8.57 13.34 14.88
N PHE A 97 -7.51 12.59 15.08
CA PHE A 97 -7.51 11.14 15.11
C PHE A 97 -6.89 10.67 16.42
N GLU A 98 -7.56 9.75 17.11
CA GLU A 98 -7.01 9.13 18.32
C GLU A 98 -5.76 8.31 18.00
N SER A 99 -5.71 7.69 16.82
CA SER A 99 -4.55 6.92 16.38
C SER A 99 -4.11 7.24 14.96
N ILE A 100 -2.81 7.43 14.79
CA ILE A 100 -2.16 7.63 13.51
C ILE A 100 -1.33 6.39 13.20
N LEU A 101 -1.60 5.79 12.05
CA LEU A 101 -0.93 4.61 11.56
C LEU A 101 -0.12 4.98 10.31
N ASN A 102 1.10 4.46 10.20
CA ASN A 102 1.96 4.75 9.05
C ASN A 102 2.78 3.51 8.65
N PRO A 103 3.09 3.32 7.35
CA PRO A 103 3.99 2.25 6.93
C PRO A 103 5.37 2.31 7.59
N GLY A 104 5.71 1.26 8.33
CA GLY A 104 7.06 0.99 8.85
C GLY A 104 7.89 0.08 7.96
N PHE A 105 7.67 0.08 6.64
CA PHE A 105 8.15 -1.00 5.77
C PHE A 105 9.68 -1.14 5.73
N THR A 106 10.14 -2.37 5.92
CA THR A 106 11.54 -2.79 6.05
C THR A 106 11.86 -3.91 5.06
N PRO A 107 11.82 -3.64 3.75
CA PRO A 107 12.10 -4.65 2.72
C PRO A 107 13.52 -5.25 2.81
N ALA A 108 14.43 -4.61 3.56
CA ALA A 108 15.75 -5.17 3.84
C ALA A 108 15.68 -6.54 4.53
N PHE A 109 14.63 -6.83 5.30
CA PHE A 109 14.44 -8.15 5.91
C PHE A 109 14.35 -9.28 4.88
N ARG A 110 13.87 -8.98 3.67
CA ARG A 110 13.78 -9.95 2.57
C ARG A 110 15.12 -10.21 1.87
N SER A 111 16.16 -9.43 2.20
CA SER A 111 17.47 -9.57 1.58
C SER A 111 18.31 -10.60 2.33
N ILE A 112 19.17 -11.32 1.59
CA ILE A 112 20.03 -12.39 2.11
C ILE A 112 20.86 -11.92 3.33
N ASP A 113 21.34 -10.67 3.30
CA ASP A 113 22.19 -10.11 4.36
C ASP A 113 21.39 -9.29 5.40
N GLY A 114 20.08 -9.15 5.23
CA GLY A 114 19.27 -8.16 5.93
C GLY A 114 18.18 -8.71 6.83
N GLY A 115 18.06 -10.03 7.00
CA GLY A 115 17.07 -10.76 7.81
C GLY A 115 17.09 -10.47 9.31
N ILE A 116 17.26 -9.21 9.70
CA ILE A 116 17.26 -8.70 11.07
C ILE A 116 16.17 -7.63 11.16
N TYR A 117 15.26 -7.81 12.10
CA TYR A 117 14.23 -6.84 12.42
C TYR A 117 14.27 -6.45 13.90
N HIS A 118 14.12 -5.15 14.17
CA HIS A 118 13.96 -4.60 15.50
C HIS A 118 12.94 -3.45 15.42
N LYS A 119 11.92 -3.47 16.27
CA LYS A 119 10.82 -2.48 16.23
C LYS A 119 11.33 -1.03 16.26
N GLN A 120 12.26 -0.74 17.17
CA GLN A 120 12.85 0.59 17.33
C GLN A 120 13.93 0.94 16.28
N TYR A 121 14.80 0.01 15.88
CA TYR A 121 16.02 0.35 15.13
C TYR A 121 15.94 0.05 13.63
N SER A 122 15.00 -0.79 13.17
CA SER A 122 14.85 -1.08 11.74
C SER A 122 14.17 0.10 11.03
N VAL A 123 14.98 0.97 10.43
CA VAL A 123 14.51 2.22 9.80
C VAL A 123 13.61 1.93 8.58
N PRO A 124 12.40 2.52 8.51
CA PRO A 124 11.52 2.43 7.35
C PRO A 124 12.20 2.90 6.06
N LYS A 125 12.06 2.10 4.99
CA LYS A 125 12.74 2.38 3.72
C LYS A 125 12.12 3.54 2.95
N PHE A 126 10.78 3.65 2.98
CA PHE A 126 10.01 4.49 2.05
C PHE A 126 9.46 5.74 2.72
N GLY A 127 9.79 6.91 2.17
CA GLY A 127 9.25 8.20 2.61
C GLY A 127 9.99 8.78 3.82
N ALA A 128 10.22 10.11 3.79
CA ALA A 128 10.83 10.82 4.92
C ALA A 128 9.89 10.86 6.14
N PHE A 129 8.58 10.99 5.92
CA PHE A 129 7.58 10.96 7.00
C PHE A 129 7.70 9.69 7.83
N SER A 130 7.73 8.50 7.21
CA SER A 130 7.84 7.23 7.93
C SER A 130 9.11 7.10 8.77
N ARG A 131 10.21 7.73 8.35
CA ARG A 131 11.46 7.71 9.12
C ARG A 131 11.42 8.63 10.33
N LEU A 132 10.80 9.81 10.19
CA LEU A 132 10.60 10.74 11.31
C LEU A 132 9.58 10.16 12.29
N PHE A 133 8.47 9.64 11.77
CA PHE A 133 7.38 9.02 12.53
C PHE A 133 7.81 7.79 13.34
N LEU A 134 8.91 7.13 12.98
CA LEU A 134 9.48 6.06 13.81
C LEU A 134 9.85 6.56 15.22
N ASN A 135 10.31 7.81 15.36
CA ASN A 135 10.68 8.37 16.65
C ASN A 135 9.47 8.77 17.50
N ASP A 136 8.33 9.06 16.86
CA ASP A 136 7.10 9.53 17.51
C ASP A 136 6.02 8.44 17.63
N CYS A 137 6.30 7.23 17.11
CA CYS A 137 5.42 6.09 17.27
C CYS A 137 5.56 5.48 18.67
N GLU A 138 4.44 5.06 19.24
CA GLU A 138 4.34 4.41 20.54
C GLU A 138 4.30 2.88 20.42
N TYR A 139 3.99 2.39 19.22
CA TYR A 139 3.88 0.97 18.93
C TYR A 139 4.30 0.68 17.48
N ARG A 140 4.84 -0.52 17.27
CA ARG A 140 5.09 -1.07 15.94
C ARG A 140 4.75 -2.56 15.92
N THR A 141 4.12 -3.01 14.85
CA THR A 141 3.77 -4.44 14.66
C THR A 141 5.03 -5.30 14.53
N ASP A 142 4.90 -6.61 14.77
CA ASP A 142 5.99 -7.57 14.65
C ASP A 142 6.28 -8.04 13.22
N ASP A 143 5.48 -7.62 12.21
CA ASP A 143 5.75 -7.91 10.79
C ASP A 143 7.10 -7.29 10.35
N PRO A 144 8.14 -8.09 10.09
CA PRO A 144 9.48 -7.61 9.83
C PRO A 144 9.66 -7.01 8.42
N THR A 145 8.69 -7.15 7.52
CA THR A 145 8.78 -6.62 6.14
C THR A 145 7.88 -5.43 5.90
N ASN A 146 6.69 -5.46 6.46
CA ASN A 146 5.57 -4.57 6.17
C ASN A 146 4.91 -4.04 7.45
N SER A 147 5.72 -3.90 8.52
CA SER A 147 5.24 -3.34 9.79
C SER A 147 4.46 -2.03 9.66
N ILE A 148 3.60 -1.81 10.65
CA ILE A 148 2.81 -0.60 10.81
C ILE A 148 3.28 0.10 12.08
N LEU A 149 3.68 1.36 11.93
CA LEU A 149 3.97 2.28 13.03
C LEU A 149 2.63 2.85 13.53
N VAL A 150 2.48 2.96 14.84
CA VAL A 150 1.28 3.49 15.46
C VAL A 150 1.65 4.50 16.54
N ARG A 151 0.99 5.64 16.50
CA ARG A 151 0.91 6.63 17.58
C ARG A 151 -0.54 6.67 18.06
N GLY A 152 -0.79 6.66 19.36
CA GLY A 152 -2.12 6.51 19.94
C GLY A 152 -2.49 5.05 20.29
N PRO A 153 -3.72 4.79 20.77
CA PRO A 153 -4.10 3.52 21.41
C PRO A 153 -4.37 2.33 20.47
N TYR A 154 -4.38 2.49 19.15
CA TYR A 154 -4.66 1.37 18.23
C TYR A 154 -3.59 0.27 18.33
N ARG A 155 -4.00 -1.01 18.45
CA ARG A 155 -3.08 -2.14 18.62
C ARG A 155 -3.36 -3.28 17.66
N PHE A 156 -2.36 -4.13 17.43
CA PHE A 156 -2.44 -5.33 16.59
C PHE A 156 -2.00 -6.58 17.36
N ASP A 157 -2.16 -6.59 18.68
CA ASP A 157 -1.66 -7.67 19.55
C ASP A 157 -2.37 -9.00 19.28
N ASP A 158 -3.60 -8.95 18.79
CA ASP A 158 -4.43 -10.09 18.38
C ASP A 158 -4.20 -10.52 16.93
N CYS A 159 -3.33 -9.82 16.19
CA CYS A 159 -3.08 -10.11 14.79
C CYS A 159 -1.95 -11.13 14.60
N ARG A 160 -2.02 -11.82 13.48
CA ARG A 160 -0.93 -12.64 12.98
C ARG A 160 0.15 -11.75 12.33
N HIS A 161 1.40 -11.93 12.73
CA HIS A 161 2.56 -11.12 12.29
C HIS A 161 3.60 -11.92 11.49
N ASP A 162 3.48 -13.25 11.45
CA ASP A 162 4.38 -14.15 10.70
C ASP A 162 4.06 -14.19 9.20
N ASP A 163 2.98 -13.54 8.76
CA ASP A 163 2.57 -13.41 7.37
C ASP A 163 1.85 -12.09 7.17
N THR A 164 2.48 -11.19 6.41
CA THR A 164 1.97 -9.84 6.14
C THR A 164 0.51 -9.83 5.67
N TRP A 165 0.14 -10.79 4.82
CA TRP A 165 -1.12 -10.74 4.08
C TRP A 165 -2.14 -11.78 4.53
N ALA A 166 -1.87 -12.43 5.66
CA ALA A 166 -2.68 -13.51 6.18
C ALA A 166 -4.12 -13.11 6.53
N PRO A 167 -5.05 -14.07 6.46
CA PRO A 167 -6.24 -14.07 7.30
C PRO A 167 -5.82 -13.98 8.78
N GLY A 168 -6.44 -13.09 9.54
CA GLY A 168 -6.07 -12.72 10.90
C GLY A 168 -4.88 -11.75 10.98
N GLY A 169 -4.31 -11.32 9.85
CA GLY A 169 -3.16 -10.42 9.82
C GLY A 169 -3.53 -8.94 9.99
N CYS A 170 -2.50 -8.10 10.13
CA CYS A 170 -2.66 -6.67 10.38
C CYS A 170 -3.48 -5.96 9.29
N PHE A 171 -3.24 -6.27 8.00
CA PHE A 171 -3.98 -5.64 6.90
C PHE A 171 -5.44 -6.12 6.80
N GLU A 172 -5.75 -7.34 7.25
CA GLU A 172 -7.15 -7.77 7.38
C GLU A 172 -7.84 -7.03 8.52
N LYS A 173 -7.17 -6.78 9.64
CA LYS A 173 -7.74 -5.96 10.72
C LYS A 173 -8.12 -4.57 10.22
N LEU A 174 -7.23 -3.90 9.48
CA LEU A 174 -7.53 -2.61 8.85
C LEU A 174 -8.75 -2.66 7.91
N ASP A 175 -8.89 -3.74 7.12
CA ASP A 175 -10.06 -3.98 6.26
C ASP A 175 -11.34 -4.14 7.07
N ARG A 176 -11.30 -5.04 8.05
CA ARG A 176 -12.44 -5.44 8.88
C ARG A 176 -13.02 -4.26 9.62
N GLU A 177 -12.14 -3.45 10.21
CA GLU A 177 -12.48 -2.24 10.97
C GLU A 177 -12.71 -1.03 10.08
N ASN A 178 -12.53 -1.19 8.76
CA ASN A 178 -12.76 -0.16 7.75
C ASN A 178 -12.01 1.14 8.02
N VAL A 179 -10.73 1.02 8.41
CA VAL A 179 -9.88 2.14 8.80
C VAL A 179 -9.79 3.18 7.68
N GLN A 180 -9.81 4.45 8.08
CA GLN A 180 -9.63 5.58 7.18
C GLN A 180 -8.19 5.61 6.67
N TYR A 181 -8.00 5.69 5.35
CA TYR A 181 -6.71 5.96 4.74
C TYR A 181 -6.66 7.41 4.27
N LEU A 182 -5.51 8.05 4.45
CA LEU A 182 -5.28 9.41 4.00
C LEU A 182 -3.93 9.49 3.29
N ASN A 183 -3.92 10.03 2.09
CA ASN A 183 -2.74 10.27 1.29
C ASN A 183 -2.55 11.77 1.14
N VAL A 184 -1.50 12.34 1.71
CA VAL A 184 -1.25 13.80 1.68
C VAL A 184 0.04 14.09 0.95
N GLY A 185 -0.02 14.90 -0.11
CA GLY A 185 1.18 15.27 -0.90
C GLY A 185 1.80 14.09 -1.64
N THR A 186 1.03 13.03 -1.88
CA THR A 186 1.47 11.91 -2.73
C THR A 186 1.07 12.17 -4.18
N ASP A 187 1.92 11.74 -5.11
CA ASP A 187 1.72 11.97 -6.53
C ASP A 187 0.63 11.11 -7.16
N TRP A 188 0.33 9.99 -6.52
CA TRP A 188 -0.69 9.03 -6.89
C TRP A 188 -1.25 8.42 -5.63
N LEU A 189 -2.48 7.90 -5.72
CA LEU A 189 -3.04 7.01 -4.71
C LEU A 189 -2.01 5.94 -4.29
N ARG A 190 -1.51 6.01 -3.06
CA ARG A 190 -0.73 4.99 -2.38
C ARG A 190 -1.66 4.25 -1.44
N SER A 191 -1.63 2.93 -1.53
CA SER A 191 -2.44 2.07 -0.68
C SER A 191 -1.79 0.71 -0.59
N SER A 192 -1.16 0.43 0.56
CA SER A 192 -0.69 -0.91 0.90
C SER A 192 -1.84 -1.91 1.01
N HIS A 193 -3.06 -1.43 1.29
CA HIS A 193 -4.25 -2.26 1.30
C HIS A 193 -4.54 -2.94 -0.05
N ILE A 194 -4.11 -2.36 -1.17
CA ILE A 194 -4.31 -3.02 -2.47
C ILE A 194 -3.46 -4.30 -2.56
N HIS A 195 -2.26 -4.34 -1.99
CA HIS A 195 -1.44 -5.56 -1.92
C HIS A 195 -2.13 -6.66 -1.09
N TYR A 196 -2.80 -6.27 0.00
CA TYR A 196 -3.64 -7.20 0.75
C TYR A 196 -4.76 -7.80 -0.11
N LEU A 197 -5.37 -7.01 -1.00
CA LEU A 197 -6.38 -7.54 -1.93
C LEU A 197 -5.78 -8.52 -2.94
N GLU A 198 -4.57 -8.26 -3.45
CA GLU A 198 -3.86 -9.18 -4.35
C GLU A 198 -3.70 -10.55 -3.70
N SER A 199 -3.18 -10.58 -2.46
CA SER A 199 -2.99 -11.81 -1.68
C SER A 199 -4.31 -12.49 -1.30
N ARG A 200 -5.27 -11.72 -0.80
CA ARG A 200 -6.60 -12.24 -0.40
C ARG A 200 -7.34 -12.89 -1.56
N LEU A 201 -7.18 -12.37 -2.78
CA LEU A 201 -7.84 -12.87 -3.99
C LEU A 201 -6.96 -13.82 -4.81
N SER A 202 -5.75 -14.14 -4.33
CA SER A 202 -4.82 -15.08 -4.94
C SER A 202 -4.60 -14.80 -6.43
N VAL A 203 -4.31 -13.53 -6.78
CA VAL A 203 -4.06 -13.13 -8.18
C VAL A 203 -2.86 -13.90 -8.76
N PRO A 204 -2.87 -14.26 -10.07
CA PRO A 204 -1.94 -15.23 -10.63
C PRO A 204 -0.50 -14.71 -10.80
N TYR A 205 -0.26 -13.43 -10.55
CA TYR A 205 1.04 -12.78 -10.72
C TYR A 205 1.78 -12.52 -9.39
N ILE A 206 1.26 -13.05 -8.28
CA ILE A 206 1.94 -13.08 -6.99
C ILE A 206 2.15 -14.51 -6.54
N GLU A 207 3.21 -14.73 -5.77
CA GLU A 207 3.43 -15.98 -5.03
C GLU A 207 3.78 -15.68 -3.59
N THR A 208 3.41 -16.56 -2.67
CA THR A 208 3.81 -16.45 -1.27
C THR A 208 5.21 -17.02 -1.09
N VAL A 209 6.11 -16.23 -0.50
CA VAL A 209 7.51 -16.58 -0.27
C VAL A 209 7.80 -16.50 1.23
N GLU A 210 8.61 -17.44 1.71
CA GLU A 210 9.13 -17.49 3.08
C GLU A 210 10.51 -16.84 3.16
N TYR A 211 10.72 -16.04 4.20
CA TYR A 211 11.97 -15.38 4.52
C TYR A 211 12.38 -15.77 5.93
N GLU A 212 13.57 -16.33 6.05
CA GLU A 212 14.20 -16.64 7.33
C GLU A 212 14.92 -15.41 7.87
N GLY A 213 14.85 -15.21 9.17
CA GLY A 213 15.56 -14.12 9.83
C GLY A 213 15.45 -14.17 11.33
N VAL A 214 15.74 -13.04 11.97
CA VAL A 214 15.73 -12.87 13.41
C VAL A 214 14.98 -11.59 13.77
N ILE A 215 14.12 -11.67 14.79
CA ILE A 215 13.51 -10.50 15.43
C ILE A 215 14.19 -10.25 16.78
N TYR A 216 14.66 -9.03 16.99
CA TYR A 216 15.18 -8.57 18.28
C TYR A 216 14.05 -7.91 19.09
N ARG A 217 14.02 -8.23 20.38
CA ARG A 217 13.12 -7.69 21.38
C ARG A 217 13.77 -6.52 22.11
N GLU A 218 12.96 -5.71 22.78
CA GLU A 218 13.42 -4.51 23.49
C GLU A 218 14.35 -4.82 24.67
N ASP A 219 14.21 -6.01 25.27
CA ASP A 219 15.09 -6.50 26.35
C ASP A 219 16.45 -7.01 25.84
N GLY A 220 16.70 -6.93 24.52
CA GLY A 220 17.92 -7.39 23.87
C GLY A 220 17.92 -8.88 23.53
N THR A 221 16.86 -9.62 23.87
CA THR A 221 16.70 -11.00 23.39
C THR A 221 16.37 -11.01 21.90
N TYR A 222 16.60 -12.16 21.27
CA TYR A 222 16.26 -12.36 19.87
C TYR A 222 15.77 -13.78 19.63
N GLU A 223 14.94 -13.94 18.60
CA GLU A 223 14.46 -15.25 18.18
C GLU A 223 14.49 -15.39 16.66
N PRO A 224 14.82 -16.59 16.15
CA PRO A 224 14.69 -16.89 14.73
C PRO A 224 13.21 -16.94 14.35
N ILE A 225 12.89 -16.43 13.17
CA ILE A 225 11.54 -16.42 12.61
C ILE A 225 11.55 -16.83 11.14
N THR A 226 10.51 -17.53 10.73
CA THR A 226 10.11 -17.67 9.32
C THR A 226 8.96 -16.70 9.08
N HIS A 227 9.13 -15.75 8.17
CA HIS A 227 8.11 -14.78 7.83
C HIS A 227 7.66 -14.92 6.38
N ARG A 228 6.35 -14.87 6.14
CA ARG A 228 5.73 -14.99 4.82
C ARG A 228 5.32 -13.62 4.26
N SER A 229 5.63 -13.38 3.00
CA SER A 229 5.04 -12.26 2.26
C SER A 229 4.78 -12.69 0.82
N HIS A 230 4.56 -11.74 -0.09
CA HIS A 230 4.48 -12.05 -1.50
C HIS A 230 5.62 -11.42 -2.31
N GLU A 231 5.95 -12.09 -3.42
CA GLU A 231 6.73 -11.57 -4.53
C GLU A 231 5.91 -11.55 -5.80
N TYR A 232 6.33 -10.72 -6.76
CA TYR A 232 5.73 -10.66 -8.08
C TYR A 232 6.43 -11.65 -9.01
N THR A 233 5.67 -12.56 -9.62
CA THR A 233 6.19 -13.57 -10.56
C THR A 233 6.44 -13.00 -11.96
N MET A 234 6.06 -11.75 -12.20
CA MET A 234 6.26 -11.06 -13.46
C MET A 234 6.59 -9.58 -13.27
N ARG A 235 7.21 -8.99 -14.29
CA ARG A 235 7.36 -7.53 -14.38
C ARG A 235 6.00 -6.92 -14.65
N MET A 236 5.64 -5.92 -13.85
CA MET A 236 4.34 -5.28 -13.93
C MET A 236 4.43 -3.77 -13.67
N THR A 237 3.39 -3.05 -14.02
CA THR A 237 3.15 -1.69 -13.56
C THR A 237 1.70 -1.54 -13.13
N TRP A 238 1.50 -0.90 -11.98
CA TRP A 238 0.17 -0.63 -11.44
C TRP A 238 -0.66 0.28 -12.35
N ASN A 239 -1.92 -0.10 -12.58
CA ASN A 239 -2.95 0.66 -13.28
C ASN A 239 -3.48 1.84 -12.46
N ARG A 240 -2.61 2.66 -11.85
CA ARG A 240 -2.96 3.69 -10.86
C ARG A 240 -4.06 4.65 -11.34
N ALA A 241 -3.96 5.12 -12.59
CA ALA A 241 -4.95 6.03 -13.16
C ALA A 241 -6.34 5.38 -13.33
N LYS A 242 -6.39 4.12 -13.80
CA LYS A 242 -7.64 3.34 -13.95
C LYS A 242 -8.26 3.06 -12.57
N ILE A 243 -7.45 2.63 -11.60
CA ILE A 243 -7.89 2.35 -10.24
C ILE A 243 -8.49 3.62 -9.62
N ARG A 244 -7.76 4.74 -9.65
CA ARG A 244 -8.24 6.04 -9.14
C ARG A 244 -9.59 6.42 -9.76
N LYS A 245 -9.67 6.43 -11.09
CA LYS A 245 -10.89 6.83 -11.83
C LYS A 245 -12.10 5.96 -11.46
N ASP A 246 -11.90 4.67 -11.31
CA ASP A 246 -12.98 3.74 -10.98
C ASP A 246 -13.42 3.87 -9.52
N LEU A 247 -12.51 4.17 -8.60
CA LEU A 247 -12.84 4.43 -7.20
C LEU A 247 -13.55 5.78 -7.00
N GLU A 248 -13.10 6.84 -7.69
CA GLU A 248 -13.77 8.15 -7.70
C GLU A 248 -15.19 8.02 -8.25
N ARG A 249 -15.37 7.31 -9.37
CA ARG A 249 -16.71 7.07 -9.96
C ARG A 249 -17.62 6.30 -9.03
N ALA A 250 -17.08 5.38 -8.24
CA ALA A 250 -17.84 4.62 -7.25
C ALA A 250 -18.14 5.41 -5.97
N GLY A 251 -17.61 6.64 -5.84
CA GLY A 251 -17.80 7.48 -4.65
C GLY A 251 -17.10 6.95 -3.41
N VAL A 252 -16.06 6.11 -3.56
CA VAL A 252 -15.30 5.53 -2.43
C VAL A 252 -13.93 6.16 -2.23
N LEU A 253 -13.51 7.00 -3.18
CA LEU A 253 -12.25 7.75 -3.13
C LEU A 253 -12.57 9.23 -3.28
N ASP A 254 -12.36 9.97 -2.20
CA ASP A 254 -12.32 11.43 -2.25
C ASP A 254 -10.95 11.87 -2.77
N SER A 255 -10.96 12.84 -3.67
CA SER A 255 -9.75 13.43 -4.24
C SER A 255 -9.87 14.94 -4.20
N TYR A 256 -8.90 15.59 -3.56
CA TYR A 256 -8.80 17.05 -3.48
C TYR A 256 -7.53 17.51 -4.17
N ASP A 257 -7.64 18.60 -4.93
CA ASP A 257 -6.52 19.33 -5.49
C ASP A 257 -6.47 20.72 -4.82
N LEU A 258 -5.53 20.89 -3.91
CA LEU A 258 -5.30 22.13 -3.19
C LEU A 258 -4.09 22.82 -3.82
N ASN A 259 -4.33 23.53 -4.93
CA ASN A 259 -3.27 24.27 -5.63
C ASN A 259 -2.04 23.38 -5.96
N GLY A 260 -2.28 22.16 -6.44
CA GLY A 260 -1.25 21.16 -6.75
C GLY A 260 -1.00 20.15 -5.63
N LEU A 261 -1.28 20.48 -4.37
CA LEU A 261 -1.22 19.54 -3.25
C LEU A 261 -2.38 18.55 -3.35
N GLN A 262 -2.07 17.29 -3.67
CA GLN A 262 -3.09 16.25 -3.76
C GLN A 262 -3.36 15.65 -2.39
N VAL A 263 -4.65 15.52 -2.07
CA VAL A 263 -5.12 14.77 -0.91
C VAL A 263 -6.08 13.70 -1.40
N PHE A 264 -5.83 12.44 -1.04
CA PHE A 264 -6.76 11.34 -1.31
C PHE A 264 -7.20 10.69 -0.01
N ALA A 265 -8.49 10.37 0.09
CA ALA A 265 -9.03 9.72 1.26
C ALA A 265 -10.01 8.61 0.86
N PHE A 266 -9.95 7.49 1.56
CA PHE A 266 -10.83 6.34 1.34
C PHE A 266 -10.87 5.47 2.59
N ARG A 267 -11.81 4.54 2.68
CA ARG A 267 -11.81 3.52 3.72
C ARG A 267 -11.45 2.15 3.15
N ALA A 268 -10.69 1.37 3.92
CA ALA A 268 -10.10 0.11 3.45
C ALA A 268 -11.14 -0.84 2.82
N ARG A 269 -12.20 -1.15 3.58
CA ARG A 269 -13.26 -2.06 3.15
C ARG A 269 -14.02 -1.57 1.92
N ASP A 270 -14.16 -0.26 1.79
CA ASP A 270 -14.94 0.33 0.71
C ASP A 270 -14.18 0.26 -0.63
N ILE A 271 -12.84 0.43 -0.61
CA ILE A 271 -12.01 0.05 -1.76
C ILE A 271 -12.14 -1.44 -2.07
N ARG A 272 -12.07 -2.33 -1.07
CA ARG A 272 -12.23 -3.77 -1.30
C ARG A 272 -13.52 -4.11 -2.01
N LYS A 273 -14.65 -3.55 -1.59
CA LYS A 273 -15.97 -3.77 -2.20
C LYS A 273 -16.00 -3.40 -3.69
N VAL A 274 -15.31 -2.32 -4.07
CA VAL A 274 -15.26 -1.86 -5.47
C VAL A 274 -14.27 -2.68 -6.30
N LEU A 275 -13.09 -2.98 -5.76
CA LEU A 275 -12.03 -3.65 -6.53
C LEU A 275 -12.20 -5.16 -6.63
N THR A 276 -12.75 -5.83 -5.60
CA THR A 276 -12.95 -7.29 -5.61
C THR A 276 -13.68 -7.81 -6.85
N PRO A 277 -14.89 -7.33 -7.20
CA PRO A 277 -15.59 -7.84 -8.38
C PRO A 277 -14.81 -7.58 -9.69
N LYS A 278 -14.02 -6.50 -9.74
CA LYS A 278 -13.20 -6.16 -10.90
C LYS A 278 -12.00 -7.10 -11.04
N ILE A 279 -11.35 -7.44 -9.92
CA ILE A 279 -10.24 -8.40 -9.87
C ILE A 279 -10.73 -9.82 -10.15
N LEU A 280 -11.90 -10.20 -9.64
CA LEU A 280 -12.48 -11.51 -9.93
C LEU A 280 -12.86 -11.68 -11.41
N ALA A 281 -13.32 -10.60 -12.06
CA ALA A 281 -13.62 -10.61 -13.49
C ALA A 281 -12.37 -10.56 -14.38
N ASP A 282 -11.31 -9.89 -13.92
CA ASP A 282 -10.01 -9.77 -14.59
C ASP A 282 -8.91 -9.80 -13.52
N PRO A 283 -8.25 -10.95 -13.29
CA PRO A 283 -7.22 -11.06 -12.25
C PRO A 283 -6.06 -10.08 -12.42
N TYR A 284 -5.81 -9.59 -13.64
CA TYR A 284 -4.79 -8.59 -13.96
C TYR A 284 -5.32 -7.16 -13.91
N TYR A 285 -6.56 -6.94 -13.44
CA TYR A 285 -7.23 -5.63 -13.44
C TYR A 285 -6.37 -4.50 -12.85
N LEU A 286 -5.64 -4.81 -11.79
CA LEU A 286 -4.82 -3.88 -11.02
C LEU A 286 -3.51 -3.48 -11.74
N VAL A 287 -3.07 -4.26 -12.73
CA VAL A 287 -1.70 -4.23 -13.25
C VAL A 287 -1.66 -4.33 -14.77
N THR A 288 -0.51 -4.05 -15.36
CA THR A 288 -0.22 -4.20 -16.81
C THR A 288 1.20 -4.60 -17.05
#